data_AF-A0AAE3K7A5-F1
#
_entry.id   AF-A0AAE3K7A5-F1
#
_cell.length_a   1.000
_cell.length_b   1.000
_cell.length_c   1.000
_cell.angle_alpha   90.00
_cell.angle_beta   90.00
_cell.angle_gamma   90.00
#
_symmetry.space_group_name_H-M   'P 1'
#
loop_
_entity.id
_entity.type
_entity.pdbx_description
1 polymer ?
#
loop_
_entity_poly.entity_id
_entity_poly.type
_entity_poly.pdbx_seq_one_letter_code
_entity_poly.pdbx_strand_id
1 'polypeptide(L)' 'MVTKRALGISLLLLGLAFVGVFHAVASLAFDSGVGWIGIGLAAISLLGIVLVNTGGGSTNR' A
#
# COMPACT_ATOMS: atom_id res chain seq x y z
N MET A 1 -4.50 2.36 -20.23
CA MET A 1 -5.58 1.36 -20.04
C MET A 1 -5.28 0.57 -18.77
N VAL A 2 -6.20 0.50 -17.82
CA VAL A 2 -6.02 -0.31 -16.60
C VAL A 2 -6.22 -1.78 -16.97
N THR A 3 -5.20 -2.61 -16.76
CA THR A 3 -5.30 -4.05 -17.02
C THR A 3 -6.00 -4.74 -15.85
N LYS A 4 -6.71 -5.85 -16.10
CA LYS A 4 -7.29 -6.68 -15.01
C LYS A 4 -6.24 -7.07 -13.97
N ARG A 5 -5.01 -7.32 -14.41
CA ARG A 5 -3.85 -7.60 -13.55
C ARG A 5 -3.46 -6.41 -12.68
N ALA A 6 -3.37 -5.20 -13.25
CA ALA A 6 -3.05 -3.99 -12.49
C ALA A 6 -4.12 -3.68 -11.43
N LEU A 7 -5.38 -3.93 -11.75
CA LEU A 7 -6.50 -3.75 -10.81
C LEU A 7 -6.43 -4.76 -9.66
N GLY A 8 -6.17 -6.04 -9.95
CA GLY A 8 -5.97 -7.06 -8.92
C GLY A 8 -4.79 -6.76 -7.98
N ILE A 9 -3.65 -6.33 -8.53
CA ILE A 9 -2.47 -5.93 -7.72
C ILE A 9 -2.81 -4.70 -6.87
N SER A 10 -3.50 -3.71 -7.42
CA SER A 10 -3.88 -2.50 -6.68
C SER A 10 -4.82 -2.82 -5.51
N LEU A 11 -5.78 -3.74 -5.69
CA LEU A 11 -6.67 -4.19 -4.61
C LEU A 11 -5.93 -4.96 -3.52
N LEU A 12 -4.98 -5.81 -3.89
CA LEU A 12 -4.13 -6.51 -2.93
C LEU A 12 -3.32 -5.51 -2.09
N LEU A 13 -2.66 -4.56 -2.76
CA LEU A 13 -1.89 -3.51 -2.09
C LEU A 13 -2.78 -2.60 -1.24
N LEU A 14 -4.00 -2.33 -1.68
CA LEU A 14 -4.97 -1.56 -0.89
C LEU A 14 -5.33 -2.29 0.41
N GLY A 15 -5.52 -3.61 0.34
CA GLY A 15 -5.71 -4.46 1.52
C GLY A 15 -4.51 -4.42 2.47
N LEU A 16 -3.28 -4.53 1.95
CA LEU A 16 -2.05 -4.38 2.73
C LEU A 16 -1.93 -2.99 3.38
N ALA A 17 -2.31 -1.94 2.65
CA ALA A 17 -2.31 -0.59 3.18
C ALA A 17 -3.29 -0.45 4.36
N PHE A 18 -4.48 -1.02 4.23
CA PHE A 18 -5.46 -1.06 5.30
C PHE A 18 -4.95 -1.81 6.55
N VAL A 19 -4.33 -2.98 6.37
CA VAL A 19 -3.72 -3.74 7.47
C VAL A 19 -2.62 -2.92 8.16
N GLY A 20 -1.80 -2.21 7.40
CA GLY A 20 -0.76 -1.32 7.95
C GLY A 20 -1.34 -0.20 8.81
N VAL A 21 -2.39 0.48 8.33
CA VAL A 21 -3.08 1.52 9.09
C VAL A 21 -3.71 0.93 10.36
N PHE A 22 -4.40 -0.20 10.25
CA PHE A 22 -4.99 -0.88 11.40
C PHE A 22 -3.93 -1.24 12.45
N HIS A 23 -2.77 -1.77 12.02
CA HIS A 23 -1.67 -2.08 12.92
C HIS A 23 -1.10 -0.83 13.60
N ALA A 24 -0.97 0.29 12.89
CA ALA A 24 -0.52 1.55 13.47
C ALA A 24 -1.51 2.06 14.54
N VAL A 25 -2.81 2.00 14.26
CA VAL A 25 -3.87 2.36 15.21
C VAL A 25 -3.86 1.43 16.43
N ALA A 26 -3.74 0.13 16.21
CA ALA A 26 -3.62 -0.85 17.30
C ALA A 26 -2.38 -0.59 18.15
N SER A 27 -1.22 -0.32 17.52
CA SER A 27 0.00 -0.01 18.26
C SER A 27 -0.13 1.26 19.09
N LEU A 28 -0.84 2.27 18.60
CA LEU A 28 -1.15 3.48 19.36
C LEU A 28 -2.10 3.18 20.53
N ALA A 29 -3.12 2.34 20.31
CA ALA A 29 -4.09 1.98 21.34
C ALA A 29 -3.50 1.12 22.47
N PHE A 30 -2.52 0.28 22.16
CA PHE A 30 -1.88 -0.65 23.11
C PHE A 30 -0.47 -0.21 23.55
N ASP A 31 -0.02 0.98 23.15
CA ASP A 31 1.31 1.54 23.42
C ASP A 31 2.47 0.54 23.22
N SER A 32 2.41 -0.21 22.12
CA SER A 32 3.35 -1.30 21.85
C SER A 32 4.68 -0.85 21.24
N GLY A 33 4.81 0.43 20.87
CA GLY A 33 6.01 1.01 20.25
C GLY A 33 6.32 0.56 18.82
N VAL A 34 5.53 -0.35 18.24
CA VAL A 34 5.76 -0.92 16.89
C VAL A 34 4.95 -0.26 15.77
N GLY A 35 4.31 0.88 16.02
CA GLY A 35 3.44 1.56 15.05
C GLY A 35 4.13 1.96 13.74
N TRP A 36 5.45 2.17 13.79
CA TRP A 36 6.26 2.44 12.59
C TRP A 36 6.21 1.30 11.56
N ILE A 37 6.00 0.04 11.99
CA ILE A 37 5.82 -1.10 11.09
C ILE A 37 4.52 -0.94 10.29
N GLY A 38 3.43 -0.57 10.98
CA GLY A 38 2.14 -0.34 10.35
C GLY A 38 2.17 0.83 9.36
N ILE A 39 2.81 1.94 9.76
CA ILE A 39 3.01 3.11 8.90
C ILE A 39 3.86 2.76 7.68
N GLY A 40 4.98 2.04 7.88
CA GLY A 40 5.86 1.61 6.79
C GLY A 40 5.14 0.70 5.80
N LEU A 41 4.38 -0.29 6.30
CA LEU A 41 3.60 -1.19 5.45
C LEU A 41 2.56 -0.43 4.63
N ALA A 42 1.86 0.52 5.26
CA ALA A 42 0.89 1.37 4.58
C ALA A 42 1.54 2.22 3.48
N ALA A 43 2.65 2.88 3.80
CA ALA A 43 3.37 3.75 2.87
C ALA A 43 3.91 2.98 1.64
N ILE A 44 4.56 1.83 1.84
CA ILE A 44 5.11 1.01 0.76
C ILE A 44 3.98 0.47 -0.13
N SER A 45 2.86 0.07 0.48
CA SER A 45 1.71 -0.44 -0.27
C SER A 45 1.08 0.64 -1.15
N LEU A 46 0.89 1.84 -0.63
CA LEU A 46 0.39 2.99 -1.41
C LEU A 46 1.36 3.40 -2.52
N LEU A 47 2.67 3.43 -2.24
CA LEU A 47 3.70 3.64 -3.25
C LEU A 47 3.64 2.58 -4.36
N GLY A 48 3.44 1.31 -4.00
CA GLY A 48 3.24 0.22 -4.96
C GLY A 48 2.03 0.43 -5.85
N ILE A 49 0.91 0.93 -5.31
CA ILE A 49 -0.29 1.27 -6.10
C ILE A 49 0.04 2.38 -7.09
N VAL A 50 0.73 3.44 -6.65
CA VAL A 50 1.15 4.52 -7.55
C VAL A 50 2.02 3.95 -8.68
N LEU A 51 3.06 3.18 -8.37
CA LEU A 51 3.97 2.59 -9.35
C LEU A 51 3.25 1.67 -10.35
N VAL A 52 2.31 0.85 -9.90
CA VAL A 52 1.52 -0.02 -10.77
C VAL A 52 0.67 0.78 -11.77
N ASN A 53 0.17 1.94 -11.35
CA ASN A 53 -0.74 2.75 -12.14
C ASN A 53 -0.03 3.85 -12.96
N THR A 54 1.20 4.24 -12.62
CA THR A 54 1.99 5.26 -13.35
C THR A 54 3.15 4.68 -14.17
N GLY A 55 3.74 3.56 -13.74
CA GLY A 55 4.86 2.91 -14.42
C GLY A 55 4.52 2.33 -15.80
N GLY A 56 3.22 2.09 -16.07
CA GLY A 56 2.75 1.70 -17.40
C GLY A 56 2.72 2.83 -18.44
N GLY A 57 3.00 4.08 -18.06
CA GLY A 57 2.90 5.26 -18.93
C GLY A 57 4.22 5.82 -19.46
N SER A 58 5.39 5.35 -18.99
CA SER A 58 6.69 6.00 -19.28
C SER A 58 7.68 5.16 -20.11
N THR A 59 7.35 3.93 -20.50
CA THR A 59 8.23 3.05 -21.31
C THR A 59 7.70 2.86 -22.74
N ASN A 60 7.02 3.88 -23.28
CA ASN A 60 6.56 3.90 -24.68
C ASN A 60 6.52 5.36 -25.17
N ARG A 61 7.67 6.06 -25.11
CA ARG A 61 7.92 7.24 -25.93
C ARG A 61 9.18 6.99 -26.72
#